data_AF-A0A9E7M9S1-F1
#
_entry.id   AF-A0A9E7M9S1-F1
#
_cell.length_a   1.000
_cell.length_b   1.000
_cell.length_c   1.000
_cell.angle_alpha   90.00
_cell.angle_beta   90.00
_cell.angle_gamma   90.00
#
_symmetry.space_group_name_H-M   'P 1'
#
loop_
_entity.id
_entity.type
_entity.pdbx_description
1 polymer ?
#
loop_
_entity_poly.entity_id
_entity_poly.type
_entity_poly.pdbx_seq_one_letter_code
_entity_poly.pdbx_strand_id
1 'polypeptide(L)'
;MKKVLALGMLGLLVAFAMALGTTATFRDYRAQRSVHVSVVADDVELIDLHPGQPYAYINDRGKLVIDFSVDNPNWPGYMDSPYYIPNWTGGLGISPQSRYNFDHVFYVSNHLWEQMPIVVQVISSDPGTFSFYDPTYNMWITNGFGQPYNSDTAAGDVCFILFPGEELGIGMEIAGGQLGDFYGNITIKAWPLGEEPIQCGVII
;
A
#
# COMPACT_ATOMS: atom_id res chain seq x y z
N MET A 1 -4.26 85.68 -8.03
CA MET A 1 -5.28 84.61 -7.88
C MET A 1 -4.82 83.26 -8.43
N LYS A 2 -4.33 83.13 -9.68
CA LYS A 2 -3.90 81.84 -10.26
C LYS A 2 -2.79 81.08 -9.47
N LYS A 3 -1.82 81.80 -8.90
CA LYS A 3 -0.69 81.20 -8.15
C LYS A 3 -1.08 80.60 -6.79
N VAL A 4 -2.11 81.17 -6.13
CA VAL A 4 -2.61 80.69 -4.83
C VAL A 4 -3.45 79.43 -5.00
N LEU A 5 -4.20 79.36 -6.10
CA LEU A 5 -5.03 78.19 -6.45
C LEU A 5 -4.16 76.98 -6.83
N ALA A 6 -3.04 77.20 -7.51
CA ALA A 6 -2.06 76.17 -7.83
C ALA A 6 -1.35 75.63 -6.57
N LEU A 7 -0.99 76.49 -5.60
CA LEU A 7 -0.44 76.03 -4.32
C LEU A 7 -1.47 75.25 -3.49
N GLY A 8 -2.74 75.66 -3.51
CA GLY A 8 -3.82 74.95 -2.84
C GLY A 8 -4.04 73.55 -3.42
N MET A 9 -4.03 73.42 -4.75
CA MET A 9 -4.12 72.12 -5.43
C MET A 9 -2.91 71.22 -5.18
N LEU A 10 -1.69 71.78 -5.16
CA LEU A 10 -0.48 71.01 -4.85
C LEU A 10 -0.50 70.49 -3.41
N GLY A 11 -0.90 71.34 -2.45
CA GLY A 11 -1.05 70.94 -1.05
C GLY A 11 -2.09 69.83 -0.86
N LEU A 12 -3.21 69.91 -1.60
CA LEU A 12 -4.26 68.89 -1.57
C LEU A 12 -3.78 67.55 -2.16
N LEU A 13 -3.03 67.59 -3.27
CA LEU A 13 -2.47 66.38 -3.90
C LEU A 13 -1.42 65.69 -3.02
N VAL A 14 -0.57 66.47 -2.35
CA VAL A 14 0.42 65.93 -1.39
C VAL A 14 -0.27 65.31 -0.18
N ALA A 15 -1.31 65.96 0.35
CA ALA A 15 -2.10 65.41 1.45
C ALA A 15 -2.82 64.11 1.05
N PHE A 16 -3.36 64.04 -0.18
CA PHE A 16 -4.00 62.83 -0.71
C PHE A 16 -2.99 61.70 -0.92
N ALA A 17 -1.80 61.99 -1.44
CA ALA A 17 -0.72 61.01 -1.59
C ALA A 17 -0.24 60.45 -0.24
N MET A 18 -0.16 61.29 0.80
CA MET A 18 0.19 60.84 2.15
C MET A 18 -0.95 60.05 2.82
N ALA A 19 -2.22 60.44 2.60
CA ALA A 19 -3.37 59.74 3.15
C ALA A 19 -3.56 58.33 2.52
N LEU A 20 -3.26 58.18 1.23
CA LEU A 20 -3.31 56.89 0.53
C LEU A 20 -2.07 56.00 0.80
N GLY A 21 -0.98 56.58 1.31
CA GLY A 21 0.29 55.89 1.55
C GLY A 21 0.41 55.14 2.88
N THR A 22 -0.57 55.25 3.80
CA THR A 22 -0.39 54.78 5.20
C THR A 22 -1.15 53.52 5.61
N THR A 23 -1.85 52.82 4.71
CA THR A 23 -2.57 51.58 5.11
C THR A 23 -2.35 50.41 4.15
N ALA A 24 -1.10 49.99 4.02
CA ALA A 24 -0.79 48.62 3.61
C ALA A 24 0.17 48.03 4.64
N THR A 25 -0.36 47.69 5.82
CA THR A 25 0.33 46.80 6.76
C THR A 25 0.28 45.39 6.19
N PHE A 26 1.20 45.04 5.29
CA PHE A 26 1.47 43.65 4.96
C PHE A 26 2.06 43.00 6.21
N ARG A 27 1.22 42.31 6.98
CA ARG A 27 1.71 41.35 7.96
C ARG A 27 2.30 40.19 7.17
N ASP A 28 3.61 40.01 7.26
CA ASP A 28 4.29 38.83 6.75
C ASP A 28 3.73 37.61 7.51
N TYR A 29 2.78 36.90 6.90
CA TYR A 29 2.21 35.68 7.47
C TYR A 29 3.20 34.54 7.23
N ARG A 30 4.20 34.43 8.10
CA ARG A 30 5.08 33.25 8.15
C ARG A 30 4.37 32.12 8.87
N ALA A 31 3.66 31.29 8.12
CA ALA A 31 3.20 30.00 8.62
C ALA A 31 4.34 28.98 8.49
N GLN A 32 5.00 28.64 9.60
CA GLN A 32 5.86 27.46 9.66
C GLN A 32 4.97 26.23 9.85
N ARG A 33 4.94 25.34 8.85
CA ARG A 33 4.33 24.02 8.98
C ARG A 33 5.45 23.01 9.17
N SER A 34 5.40 22.23 10.25
CA SER A 34 6.27 21.09 10.48
C SER A 34 5.55 19.82 10.04
N VAL A 35 6.17 19.05 9.16
CA VAL A 35 5.68 17.72 8.76
C VAL A 35 6.51 16.68 9.52
N HIS A 36 5.83 15.76 10.20
CA HIS A 36 6.43 14.61 10.85
C HIS A 36 5.79 13.35 10.27
N VAL A 37 6.60 12.46 9.70
CA VAL A 37 6.15 11.19 9.11
C VAL A 37 6.84 10.07 9.86
N SER A 38 6.04 9.20 10.48
CA SER A 38 6.51 7.96 11.08
C SER A 38 6.31 6.84 10.07
N VAL A 39 7.39 6.13 9.73
CA VAL A 39 7.31 4.87 8.99
C VAL A 39 7.19 3.76 10.03
N VAL A 40 6.08 3.02 9.98
CA VAL A 40 5.71 1.99 10.96
C VAL A 40 5.80 0.61 10.31
N ALA A 41 5.55 -0.44 11.10
CA ALA A 41 5.59 -1.81 10.60
C ALA A 41 4.28 -2.20 9.90
N ASP A 42 4.29 -3.30 9.14
CA ASP A 42 3.22 -3.71 8.21
C ASP A 42 1.88 -4.01 8.91
N ASP A 43 1.93 -4.39 10.20
CA ASP A 43 0.76 -4.69 11.05
C ASP A 43 0.16 -3.44 11.73
N VAL A 44 0.81 -2.28 11.59
CA VAL A 44 0.39 -0.99 12.16
C VAL A 44 0.41 0.14 11.13
N GLU A 45 0.67 -0.18 9.86
CA GLU A 45 0.56 0.76 8.73
C GLU A 45 -0.91 1.12 8.49
N LEU A 46 -1.16 2.25 7.82
CA LEU A 46 -2.51 2.68 7.42
C LEU A 46 -3.21 1.69 6.47
N ILE A 47 -2.45 0.79 5.87
CA ILE A 47 -2.91 -0.40 5.15
C ILE A 47 -2.49 -1.57 6.03
N ASP A 48 -3.44 -2.23 6.67
CA ASP A 48 -3.13 -3.31 7.60
C ASP A 48 -2.94 -4.62 6.83
N LEU A 49 -1.77 -5.24 7.03
CA LEU A 49 -1.40 -6.51 6.46
C LEU A 49 -1.42 -7.57 7.55
N HIS A 50 -2.31 -8.55 7.43
CA HIS A 50 -2.35 -9.65 8.39
C HIS A 50 -2.27 -11.03 7.72
N PRO A 51 -1.68 -12.03 8.43
CA PRO A 51 -1.63 -13.40 7.94
C PRO A 51 -3.02 -14.02 7.80
N GLY A 52 -3.21 -14.83 6.75
CA GLY A 52 -4.43 -15.62 6.53
C GLY A 52 -4.24 -17.12 6.70
N GLN A 53 -3.00 -17.60 6.59
CA GLN A 53 -2.64 -19.02 6.67
C GLN A 53 -1.48 -19.23 7.65
N PRO A 54 -1.28 -20.45 8.20
CA PRO A 54 -0.18 -20.75 9.13
C PRO A 54 1.22 -20.44 8.59
N TYR A 55 1.39 -20.50 7.26
CA TYR A 55 2.65 -20.22 6.58
C TYR A 55 2.98 -18.72 6.50
N ALA A 56 1.98 -17.86 6.70
CA ALA A 56 2.18 -16.43 6.80
C ALA A 56 2.21 -16.01 8.27
N TYR A 57 3.09 -15.08 8.64
CA TYR A 57 3.16 -14.52 9.98
C TYR A 57 3.80 -13.14 9.96
N ILE A 58 3.55 -12.36 11.01
CA ILE A 58 4.25 -11.09 11.25
C ILE A 58 5.50 -11.40 12.09
N ASN A 59 6.68 -11.00 11.61
CA ASN A 59 7.93 -11.22 12.35
C ASN A 59 8.17 -10.17 13.44
N ASP A 60 9.28 -10.30 14.17
CA ASP A 60 9.69 -9.39 15.26
C ASP A 60 9.92 -7.94 14.82
N ARG A 61 10.09 -7.70 13.52
CA ARG A 61 10.22 -6.37 12.90
C ARG A 61 8.89 -5.85 12.36
N GLY A 62 7.79 -6.55 12.64
CA GLY A 62 6.45 -6.24 12.18
C GLY A 62 6.28 -6.36 10.66
N LYS A 63 7.07 -7.22 10.00
CA LYS A 63 6.93 -7.49 8.56
C LYS A 63 6.15 -8.76 8.30
N LEU A 64 5.29 -8.74 7.29
CA LEU A 64 4.65 -9.95 6.80
C LEU A 64 5.70 -10.86 6.13
N VAL A 65 5.84 -12.07 6.66
CA VAL A 65 6.71 -13.13 6.16
C VAL A 65 5.85 -14.30 5.74
N ILE A 66 6.17 -14.87 4.58
CA ILE A 66 5.53 -16.07 4.05
C ILE A 66 6.64 -17.12 3.93
N ASP A 67 6.54 -18.18 4.72
CA ASP A 67 7.59 -19.19 4.87
C ASP A 67 7.00 -20.60 4.79
N PHE A 68 7.41 -21.34 3.77
CA PHE A 68 7.02 -22.73 3.53
C PHE A 68 8.12 -23.73 3.93
N SER A 69 9.04 -23.32 4.81
CA SER A 69 10.11 -24.17 5.33
C SER A 69 9.81 -24.72 6.72
N VAL A 70 10.70 -25.58 7.20
CA VAL A 70 10.72 -26.03 8.60
C VAL A 70 11.13 -24.93 9.56
N ASP A 71 11.77 -23.86 9.10
CA ASP A 71 12.21 -22.76 9.97
C ASP A 71 11.07 -21.82 10.35
N ASN A 72 9.89 -22.00 9.73
CA ASN A 72 8.68 -21.29 10.09
C ASN A 72 8.32 -21.58 11.57
N PRO A 73 8.19 -20.55 12.43
CA PRO A 73 7.84 -20.75 13.84
C PRO A 73 6.48 -21.43 14.06
N ASN A 74 5.57 -21.31 13.08
CA ASN A 74 4.27 -21.95 13.08
C ASN A 74 4.28 -23.38 12.51
N TRP A 75 5.44 -23.93 12.14
CA TRP A 75 5.52 -25.26 11.54
C TRP A 75 4.90 -26.33 12.47
N PRO A 76 3.93 -27.15 11.99
CA PRO A 76 3.19 -28.09 12.84
C PRO A 76 4.03 -29.18 13.54
N GLY A 77 5.28 -29.38 13.12
CA GLY A 77 6.18 -30.34 13.78
C GLY A 77 6.80 -29.82 15.08
N TYR A 78 6.76 -28.51 15.34
CA TYR A 78 7.28 -27.94 16.59
C TYR A 78 6.27 -28.05 17.73
N MET A 79 6.74 -28.52 18.89
CA MET A 79 5.90 -28.63 20.10
C MET A 79 5.34 -27.29 20.56
N ASP A 80 6.07 -26.20 20.32
CA ASP A 80 5.68 -24.85 20.72
C ASP A 80 4.85 -24.13 19.64
N SER A 81 4.59 -24.78 18.50
CA SER A 81 3.73 -24.22 17.45
C SER A 81 2.27 -24.21 17.89
N PRO A 82 1.51 -23.13 17.62
CA PRO A 82 0.06 -23.12 17.83
C PRO A 82 -0.68 -24.16 16.97
N TYR A 83 -0.01 -24.71 15.95
CA TYR A 83 -0.54 -25.73 15.05
C TYR A 83 0.08 -27.12 15.29
N TYR A 84 0.69 -27.35 16.46
CA TYR A 84 1.41 -28.59 16.74
C TYR A 84 0.56 -29.85 16.51
N ILE A 85 1.11 -30.77 15.71
CA ILE A 85 0.55 -32.11 15.48
C ILE A 85 1.61 -33.15 15.89
N PRO A 86 1.31 -34.04 16.85
CA PRO A 86 2.24 -35.10 17.23
C PRO A 86 2.65 -35.98 16.04
N ASN A 87 3.95 -36.22 15.89
CA ASN A 87 4.55 -37.01 14.80
C ASN A 87 4.28 -36.44 13.39
N TRP A 88 4.09 -35.12 13.26
CA TRP A 88 3.99 -34.48 11.95
C TRP A 88 5.32 -34.55 11.19
N THR A 89 5.27 -35.00 9.94
CA THR A 89 6.44 -35.12 9.05
C THR A 89 6.25 -34.39 7.72
N GLY A 90 5.18 -33.59 7.59
CA GLY A 90 4.83 -32.85 6.37
C GLY A 90 5.31 -31.40 6.37
N GLY A 91 5.18 -30.72 5.22
CA GLY A 91 5.48 -29.28 5.12
C GLY A 91 6.96 -28.95 5.29
N LEU A 92 7.85 -29.76 4.71
CA LEU A 92 9.30 -29.54 4.73
C LEU A 92 9.79 -28.62 3.59
N GLY A 93 8.87 -28.02 2.84
CA GLY A 93 9.14 -27.32 1.59
C GLY A 93 8.11 -27.66 0.51
N ILE A 94 8.35 -27.11 -0.68
CA ILE A 94 7.56 -27.36 -1.89
C ILE A 94 8.32 -28.24 -2.87
N SER A 95 7.62 -29.11 -3.60
CA SER A 95 8.26 -29.96 -4.61
C SER A 95 8.68 -29.15 -5.85
N PRO A 96 9.92 -29.30 -6.36
CA PRO A 96 10.43 -28.52 -7.49
C PRO A 96 9.58 -28.62 -8.76
N GLN A 97 8.98 -29.78 -9.02
CA GLN A 97 8.21 -30.05 -10.24
C GLN A 97 6.72 -29.75 -10.10
N SER A 98 6.29 -29.14 -9.00
CA SER A 98 4.89 -28.83 -8.74
C SER A 98 4.65 -27.32 -8.68
N ARG A 99 3.45 -26.92 -9.10
CA ARG A 99 2.89 -25.59 -8.83
C ARG A 99 1.91 -25.75 -7.67
N TYR A 100 2.10 -24.97 -6.63
CA TYR A 100 1.23 -24.96 -5.47
C TYR A 100 0.38 -23.71 -5.50
N ASN A 101 -0.88 -23.84 -5.11
CA ASN A 101 -1.81 -22.74 -5.02
C ASN A 101 -2.40 -22.72 -3.61
N PHE A 102 -2.27 -21.57 -2.96
CA PHE A 102 -2.79 -21.34 -1.62
C PHE A 102 -3.74 -20.15 -1.66
N ASP A 103 -4.99 -20.38 -1.29
CA ASP A 103 -5.99 -19.31 -1.22
C ASP A 103 -5.80 -18.49 0.06
N HIS A 104 -5.97 -17.17 -0.07
CA HIS A 104 -5.94 -16.20 1.04
C HIS A 104 -4.75 -16.37 1.99
N VAL A 105 -3.52 -16.38 1.45
CA VAL A 105 -2.28 -16.51 2.21
C VAL A 105 -2.11 -15.35 3.20
N PHE A 106 -2.44 -14.15 2.77
CA PHE A 106 -2.48 -12.94 3.58
C PHE A 106 -3.63 -12.04 3.13
N TYR A 107 -3.97 -11.08 3.96
CA TYR A 107 -5.01 -10.11 3.67
C TYR A 107 -4.42 -8.71 3.65
N VAL A 108 -5.00 -7.87 2.81
CA VAL A 108 -4.75 -6.43 2.79
C VAL A 108 -6.06 -5.75 3.15
N SER A 109 -6.05 -4.87 4.16
CA SER A 109 -7.28 -4.22 4.63
C SER A 109 -7.19 -2.69 4.65
N ASN A 110 -8.33 -2.04 4.40
CA ASN A 110 -8.51 -0.59 4.44
C ASN A 110 -9.31 -0.17 5.68
N HIS A 111 -8.84 -0.53 6.87
CA HIS A 111 -9.51 -0.19 8.13
C HIS A 111 -9.06 1.14 8.75
N LEU A 112 -7.89 1.66 8.36
CA LEU A 112 -7.22 2.76 9.06
C LEU A 112 -7.22 4.09 8.29
N TRP A 113 -7.78 4.13 7.07
CA TRP A 113 -7.86 5.34 6.25
C TRP A 113 -9.12 6.18 6.54
N GLU A 114 -9.07 7.50 6.26
CA GLU A 114 -10.11 8.50 6.53
C GLU A 114 -11.38 8.35 5.65
N GLN A 115 -12.03 7.19 5.68
CA GLN A 115 -13.23 6.86 4.89
C GLN A 115 -13.05 7.05 3.37
N MET A 116 -11.83 6.87 2.85
CA MET A 116 -11.58 6.94 1.41
C MET A 116 -11.28 5.56 0.81
N PRO A 117 -11.80 5.25 -0.39
CA PRO A 117 -11.36 4.09 -1.14
C PRO A 117 -9.90 4.21 -1.56
N ILE A 118 -9.20 3.09 -1.58
CA ILE A 118 -7.80 3.00 -2.02
C ILE A 118 -7.64 2.01 -3.16
N VAL A 119 -6.66 2.26 -4.02
CA VAL A 119 -6.13 1.28 -4.97
C VAL A 119 -4.85 0.71 -4.40
N VAL A 120 -4.82 -0.60 -4.23
CA VAL A 120 -3.65 -1.35 -3.79
C VAL A 120 -3.00 -2.01 -4.99
N GLN A 121 -1.67 -2.01 -5.04
CA GLN A 121 -0.85 -2.77 -5.98
C GLN A 121 0.05 -3.73 -5.20
N VAL A 122 0.12 -4.98 -5.64
CA VAL A 122 0.98 -6.03 -5.09
C VAL A 122 1.90 -6.53 -6.19
N ILE A 123 3.21 -6.41 -5.96
CA ILE A 123 4.25 -6.68 -6.94
C ILE A 123 5.19 -7.76 -6.42
N SER A 124 5.39 -8.80 -7.22
CA SER A 124 6.36 -9.85 -7.01
C SER A 124 7.70 -9.44 -7.61
N SER A 125 8.78 -9.68 -6.86
CA SER A 125 10.14 -9.54 -7.40
C SER A 125 10.49 -10.62 -8.43
N ASP A 126 9.76 -11.74 -8.45
CA ASP A 126 9.99 -12.87 -9.36
C ASP A 126 8.64 -13.42 -9.90
N PRO A 127 8.02 -12.72 -10.87
CA PRO A 127 6.77 -13.16 -11.50
C PRO A 127 6.91 -14.55 -12.14
N GLY A 128 5.97 -15.44 -11.83
CA GLY A 128 5.96 -16.83 -12.30
C GLY A 128 6.55 -17.83 -11.30
N THR A 129 7.47 -17.39 -10.43
CA THR A 129 7.84 -18.15 -9.22
C THR A 129 6.86 -17.83 -8.10
N PHE A 130 6.57 -16.54 -7.89
CA PHE A 130 5.56 -16.06 -6.97
C PHE A 130 4.56 -15.19 -7.74
N SER A 131 3.34 -15.67 -7.85
CA SER A 131 2.25 -14.97 -8.54
C SER A 131 1.03 -14.88 -7.63
N PHE A 132 0.19 -13.88 -7.85
CA PHE A 132 -0.96 -13.58 -7.01
C PHE A 132 -2.26 -13.77 -7.77
N TYR A 133 -3.31 -14.13 -7.04
CA TYR A 133 -4.68 -14.21 -7.55
C TYR A 133 -5.66 -14.00 -6.39
N ASP A 134 -6.94 -13.78 -6.72
CA ASP A 134 -8.03 -13.76 -5.76
C ASP A 134 -9.23 -14.55 -6.33
N PRO A 135 -9.69 -15.63 -5.66
CA PRO A 135 -10.78 -16.47 -6.16
C PRO A 135 -12.13 -15.74 -6.21
N THR A 136 -12.24 -14.55 -5.61
CA THR A 136 -13.48 -13.75 -5.59
C THR A 136 -13.61 -12.78 -6.78
N TYR A 137 -12.65 -12.77 -7.71
CA TYR A 137 -12.65 -11.91 -8.91
C TYR A 137 -12.59 -10.41 -8.61
N ASN A 138 -12.06 -10.01 -7.45
CA ASN A 138 -11.91 -8.61 -7.05
C ASN A 138 -10.50 -8.06 -7.33
N MET A 139 -9.69 -8.81 -8.09
CA MET A 139 -8.32 -8.47 -8.45
C MET A 139 -8.17 -8.35 -9.96
N TRP A 140 -7.26 -7.47 -10.38
CA TRP A 140 -6.88 -7.25 -11.78
C TRP A 140 -5.37 -7.31 -11.95
N ILE A 141 -4.93 -7.65 -13.15
CA ILE A 141 -3.54 -7.45 -13.57
C ILE A 141 -3.30 -5.95 -13.74
N THR A 142 -2.28 -5.42 -13.08
CA THR A 142 -1.93 -4.00 -13.15
C THR A 142 -1.69 -3.58 -14.61
N ASN A 143 -2.24 -2.42 -15.00
CA ASN A 143 -2.18 -1.89 -16.37
C ASN A 143 -2.79 -2.81 -17.43
N GLY A 144 -3.69 -3.70 -17.00
CA GLY A 144 -4.42 -4.63 -17.86
C GLY A 144 -5.87 -4.76 -17.44
N PHE A 145 -6.55 -5.69 -18.11
CA PHE A 145 -7.96 -6.02 -17.87
C PHE A 145 -8.17 -7.48 -17.45
N GLY A 146 -7.10 -8.26 -17.39
CA GLY A 146 -7.16 -9.65 -16.94
C GLY A 146 -7.47 -9.70 -15.45
N GLN A 147 -8.29 -10.66 -15.03
CA GLN A 147 -8.57 -10.91 -13.62
C GLN A 147 -7.89 -12.22 -13.22
N PRO A 148 -6.86 -12.19 -12.36
CA PRO A 148 -6.24 -13.39 -11.83
C PRO A 148 -7.14 -13.97 -10.73
N TYR A 149 -7.88 -15.03 -11.04
CA TYR A 149 -8.82 -15.66 -10.11
C TYR A 149 -8.43 -17.06 -9.66
N ASN A 150 -7.37 -17.62 -10.24
CA ASN A 150 -6.84 -18.94 -9.88
C ASN A 150 -5.36 -19.05 -10.26
N SER A 151 -4.75 -20.18 -9.94
CA SER A 151 -3.35 -20.51 -10.25
C SER A 151 -2.95 -20.39 -11.73
N ASP A 152 -3.87 -20.64 -12.66
CA ASP A 152 -3.57 -20.59 -14.10
C ASP A 152 -3.60 -19.17 -14.66
N THR A 153 -4.27 -18.26 -13.94
CA THR A 153 -4.41 -16.85 -14.31
C THR A 153 -3.60 -15.93 -13.41
N ALA A 154 -2.91 -16.48 -12.40
CA ALA A 154 -2.11 -15.74 -11.43
C ALA A 154 -1.06 -14.87 -12.12
N ALA A 155 -0.81 -13.68 -11.57
CA ALA A 155 0.11 -12.71 -12.13
C ALA A 155 1.04 -12.13 -11.06
N GLY A 156 2.25 -11.76 -11.45
CA GLY A 156 3.23 -11.18 -10.52
C GLY A 156 3.03 -9.69 -10.22
N ASP A 157 2.17 -8.99 -10.95
CA ASP A 157 1.84 -7.58 -10.68
C ASP A 157 0.32 -7.42 -10.80
N VAL A 158 -0.32 -7.23 -9.66
CA VAL A 158 -1.78 -7.19 -9.52
C VAL A 158 -2.20 -5.97 -8.73
N CYS A 159 -3.45 -5.58 -8.90
CA CYS A 159 -4.05 -4.49 -8.18
C CYS A 159 -5.52 -4.76 -7.89
N PHE A 160 -6.06 -4.04 -6.91
CA PHE A 160 -7.46 -4.10 -6.53
C PHE A 160 -7.88 -2.83 -5.80
N ILE A 161 -9.19 -2.64 -5.66
CA ILE A 161 -9.79 -1.49 -4.99
C ILE A 161 -10.37 -1.98 -3.66
N LEU A 162 -10.10 -1.25 -2.58
CA LEU A 162 -10.70 -1.49 -1.26
C LEU A 162 -11.48 -0.28 -0.82
N PHE A 163 -12.77 -0.44 -0.53
CA PHE A 163 -13.55 0.59 0.17
C PHE A 163 -13.21 0.61 1.67
N PRO A 164 -13.57 1.68 2.39
CA PRO A 164 -13.32 1.77 3.82
C PRO A 164 -13.95 0.61 4.60
N GLY A 165 -13.14 -0.06 5.42
CA GLY A 165 -13.54 -1.23 6.20
C GLY A 165 -13.59 -2.55 5.42
N GLU A 166 -13.16 -2.54 4.16
CA GLU A 166 -13.01 -3.78 3.38
C GLU A 166 -11.60 -4.34 3.48
N GLU A 167 -11.49 -5.64 3.21
CA GLU A 167 -10.24 -6.36 3.05
C GLU A 167 -10.34 -7.30 1.85
N LEU A 168 -9.20 -7.62 1.26
CA LEU A 168 -9.10 -8.63 0.22
C LEU A 168 -8.07 -9.68 0.61
N GLY A 169 -8.46 -10.95 0.49
CA GLY A 169 -7.57 -12.08 0.67
C GLY A 169 -6.75 -12.33 -0.59
N ILE A 170 -5.43 -12.37 -0.44
CA ILE A 170 -4.49 -12.58 -1.54
C ILE A 170 -4.09 -14.04 -1.58
N GLY A 171 -4.52 -14.74 -2.62
CA GLY A 171 -4.03 -16.06 -2.98
C GLY A 171 -2.65 -15.99 -3.62
N MET A 172 -1.85 -17.02 -3.41
CA MET A 172 -0.53 -17.15 -4.01
C MET A 172 -0.36 -18.45 -4.77
N GLU A 173 0.26 -18.32 -5.93
CA GLU A 173 0.75 -19.41 -6.74
C GLU A 173 2.28 -19.44 -6.63
N ILE A 174 2.82 -20.62 -6.33
CA ILE A 174 4.24 -20.82 -6.10
C ILE A 174 4.75 -21.95 -6.99
N ALA A 175 5.71 -21.64 -7.86
CA ALA A 175 6.38 -22.63 -8.69
C ALA A 175 7.70 -23.08 -8.01
N GLY A 176 7.81 -24.39 -7.71
CA GLY A 176 8.96 -24.91 -6.97
C GLY A 176 10.30 -24.90 -7.73
N GLY A 177 10.28 -24.85 -9.06
CA GLY A 177 11.49 -24.71 -9.88
C GLY A 177 12.53 -25.82 -9.70
N GLN A 178 13.67 -25.50 -9.10
CA GLN A 178 14.80 -26.40 -8.85
C GLN A 178 14.94 -26.72 -7.35
N LEU A 179 15.80 -27.67 -6.97
CA LEU A 179 16.10 -27.90 -5.55
C LEU A 179 16.93 -26.74 -4.99
N GLY A 180 16.55 -26.23 -3.82
CA GLY A 180 17.23 -25.16 -3.10
C GLY A 180 16.25 -24.22 -2.42
N ASP A 181 16.79 -23.17 -1.79
CA ASP A 181 15.98 -22.11 -1.18
C ASP A 181 15.73 -20.99 -2.18
N PHE A 182 14.49 -20.55 -2.26
CA PHE A 182 14.07 -19.42 -3.10
C PHE A 182 13.60 -18.29 -2.20
N TYR A 183 14.12 -17.09 -2.47
CA TYR A 183 13.75 -15.88 -1.74
C TYR A 183 13.14 -14.90 -2.73
N GLY A 184 11.94 -14.43 -2.41
CA GLY A 184 11.24 -13.40 -3.16
C GLY A 184 10.85 -12.26 -2.23
N ASN A 185 10.77 -11.06 -2.79
CA ASN A 185 10.20 -9.91 -2.11
C ASN A 185 8.84 -9.61 -2.71
N ILE A 186 7.88 -9.30 -1.84
CA ILE A 186 6.58 -8.75 -2.22
C ILE A 186 6.61 -7.27 -1.88
N THR A 187 6.26 -6.41 -2.83
CA THR A 187 6.12 -4.98 -2.61
C THR A 187 4.66 -4.60 -2.73
N ILE A 188 4.11 -4.04 -1.66
CA ILE A 188 2.74 -3.55 -1.60
C ILE A 188 2.78 -2.03 -1.60
N LYS A 189 1.92 -1.41 -2.41
CA LYS A 189 1.76 0.03 -2.50
C LYS A 189 0.27 0.33 -2.50
N ALA A 190 -0.14 1.47 -1.98
CA ALA A 190 -1.49 1.95 -2.22
C ALA A 190 -1.55 3.47 -2.39
N TRP A 191 -2.63 3.90 -3.02
CA TRP A 191 -2.96 5.29 -3.28
C TRP A 191 -4.46 5.51 -3.06
N PRO A 192 -4.90 6.73 -2.72
CA PRO A 192 -6.30 7.11 -2.84
C PRO A 192 -6.82 6.84 -4.25
N LEU A 193 -8.05 6.34 -4.36
CA LEU A 193 -8.68 6.08 -5.66
C LEU A 193 -8.76 7.37 -6.51
N GLY A 194 -8.23 7.30 -7.73
CA GLY A 194 -8.10 8.40 -8.69
C GLY A 194 -6.73 9.10 -8.67
N GLU A 195 -5.85 8.78 -7.72
CA GLU A 195 -4.48 9.33 -7.62
C GLU A 195 -3.40 8.30 -7.97
N GLU A 196 -3.78 7.04 -8.18
CA GLU A 196 -2.86 5.97 -8.51
C GLU A 196 -2.15 6.19 -9.85
N PRO A 197 -0.83 5.88 -9.94
CA PRO A 197 -0.07 5.99 -11.19
C PRO A 197 -0.23 4.75 -12.09
N ILE A 198 -1.22 3.91 -11.82
CA ILE A 198 -1.47 2.64 -12.50
C ILE A 198 -2.91 2.57 -12.98
N GLN A 199 -3.19 1.76 -13.98
CA GLN A 199 -4.56 1.41 -14.31
C GLN A 199 -4.93 0.12 -13.58
N CYS A 200 -5.98 0.18 -12.76
CA CYS A 200 -6.50 -0.99 -12.08
C CYS A 200 -7.89 -1.40 -12.58
N GLY A 201 -7.94 -2.43 -13.43
CA GLY A 201 -9.18 -2.92 -14.02
C GLY A 201 -9.82 -1.93 -15.01
N VAL A 202 -11.15 -1.94 -15.06
CA VAL A 202 -11.93 -1.04 -15.92
C VAL A 202 -12.29 0.19 -15.11
N ILE A 203 -11.73 1.34 -15.50
CA ILE A 203 -12.01 2.65 -14.90
C ILE A 203 -13.54 2.86 -14.89
N ILE A 204 -14.11 3.08 -13.71
CA ILE A 204 -15.55 3.37 -13.50
C ILE A 204 -15.84 4.85 -13.77
#